data_AF-A0A1B6CI93-F1
#
_entry.id   AF-A0A1B6CI93-F1
#
_cell.length_a   1.000
_cell.length_b   1.000
_cell.length_c   1.000
_cell.angle_alpha   90.00
_cell.angle_beta   90.00
_cell.angle_gamma   90.00
#
_symmetry.space_group_name_H-M   'P 1'
#
loop_
_entity.id
_entity.type
_entity.pdbx_description
1 polymer ?
#
loop_
_entity_poly.entity_id
_entity_poly.type
_entity_poly.pdbx_seq_one_letter_code
_entity_poly.pdbx_strand_id
1 'polypeptide(L)'
;TWERNDLRNLVDSCQKEVSMISGFNTDSQQSLKIEALEKLVEGYKKRTEMLEADPGLGIIDTQGSSSPHNSEKFENLISEKNILLKEKEILTKEIEELKIQMEYRALKGDFDQRTTKVLHFKMNPSSEAMGKHADELTKCQEEIIKLRARIKLLESGETHNLTLAVNEKVSENNSKELEGLKKKITSTEIQNQRLKEAFTKKSLEFREAVYTLFGYKVDCLHGKIYRISNMYAETAEEHLLFKMTEDGMELLESPFSATLSELIDMHLHHNG
;
A
#
# COMPACT_ATOMS: atom_id res chain seq x y z
N THR A 1 -47.68 56.26 2.00
CA THR A 1 -47.50 57.65 1.51
C THR A 1 -46.33 57.77 0.54
N TRP A 2 -45.29 56.92 0.63
CA TRP A 2 -44.17 56.89 -0.31
C TRP A 2 -44.49 56.23 -1.65
N GLU A 3 -45.20 55.09 -1.66
CA GLU A 3 -45.59 54.39 -2.90
C GLU A 3 -46.49 55.21 -3.83
N ARG A 4 -47.38 56.04 -3.26
CA ARG A 4 -48.23 56.95 -4.05
C ARG A 4 -47.39 58.05 -4.71
N ASN A 5 -46.28 58.46 -4.10
CA ASN A 5 -45.39 59.47 -4.65
C ASN A 5 -44.49 58.89 -5.75
N ASP A 6 -44.07 57.63 -5.59
CA ASP A 6 -43.22 56.94 -6.56
C ASP A 6 -43.98 56.58 -7.85
N LEU A 7 -45.22 56.09 -7.71
CA LEU A 7 -46.12 55.87 -8.84
C LEU A 7 -46.47 57.17 -9.58
N ARG A 8 -46.53 58.30 -8.85
CA ARG A 8 -46.79 59.61 -9.45
C ARG A 8 -45.58 60.11 -10.26
N ASN A 9 -44.38 59.94 -9.72
CA ASN A 9 -43.13 60.24 -10.43
C ASN A 9 -42.95 59.37 -11.69
N LEU A 10 -43.34 58.10 -11.64
CA LEU A 10 -43.27 57.21 -12.79
C LEU A 10 -44.25 57.62 -13.90
N VAL A 11 -45.49 57.97 -13.53
CA VAL A 11 -46.51 58.48 -14.46
C VAL A 11 -46.07 59.81 -15.07
N ASP A 12 -45.51 60.72 -14.26
CA ASP A 12 -44.97 62.00 -14.75
C ASP A 12 -43.79 61.79 -15.70
N SER A 13 -42.92 60.80 -15.46
CA SER A 13 -41.81 60.45 -16.36
C SER A 13 -42.33 59.89 -17.70
N CYS A 14 -43.27 58.94 -17.68
CA CYS A 14 -43.86 58.40 -18.90
C CYS A 14 -44.64 59.47 -19.69
N GLN A 15 -45.36 60.36 -19.01
CA GLN A 15 -46.11 61.43 -19.67
C GLN A 15 -45.18 62.47 -20.31
N LYS A 16 -44.02 62.71 -19.67
CA LYS A 16 -42.95 63.55 -20.21
C LYS A 16 -42.29 62.91 -21.43
N GLU A 17 -42.05 61.60 -21.42
CA GLU A 17 -41.51 60.87 -22.57
C GLU A 17 -42.49 60.81 -23.75
N VAL A 18 -43.79 60.59 -23.52
CA VAL A 18 -44.82 60.62 -24.56
C VAL A 18 -44.93 62.01 -25.20
N SER A 19 -44.81 63.06 -24.38
CA SER A 19 -44.81 64.45 -24.88
C SER A 19 -43.52 64.82 -25.63
N MET A 20 -42.40 64.11 -25.41
CA MET A 20 -41.13 64.29 -26.13
C MET A 20 -41.13 63.67 -27.53
N ILE A 21 -41.99 62.70 -27.82
CA ILE A 21 -42.10 62.08 -29.15
C ILE A 21 -42.81 63.02 -30.16
N SER A 22 -43.55 64.03 -29.69
CA SER A 22 -44.42 64.87 -30.53
C SER A 22 -43.88 66.26 -30.90
N GLY A 23 -42.65 66.64 -30.52
CA GLY A 23 -42.15 68.02 -30.69
C GLY A 23 -40.81 68.11 -31.41
N PHE A 24 -40.83 68.52 -32.69
CA PHE A 24 -39.63 68.92 -33.45
C PHE A 24 -38.97 70.16 -32.83
N ASN A 25 -37.81 69.99 -32.17
CA ASN A 25 -36.78 71.02 -31.98
C ASN A 25 -35.48 70.37 -31.47
N THR A 26 -34.67 69.89 -32.41
CA THR A 26 -33.52 69.04 -32.14
C THR A 26 -32.36 69.80 -31.48
N ASP A 27 -32.03 71.03 -31.89
CA ASP A 27 -30.79 71.70 -31.46
C ASP A 27 -30.78 72.15 -29.99
N SER A 28 -31.87 72.74 -29.49
CA SER A 28 -31.94 73.16 -28.09
C SER A 28 -31.98 71.95 -27.14
N GLN A 29 -32.57 70.84 -27.58
CA GLN A 29 -32.55 69.58 -26.82
C GLN A 29 -31.19 68.87 -26.89
N GLN A 30 -30.49 68.95 -28.02
CA GLN A 30 -29.10 68.46 -28.12
C GLN A 30 -28.18 69.26 -27.19
N SER A 31 -28.32 70.58 -27.14
CA SER A 31 -27.52 71.44 -26.26
C SER A 31 -27.73 71.11 -24.77
N LEU A 32 -28.98 70.91 -24.33
CA LEU A 32 -29.27 70.49 -22.94
C LEU A 32 -28.76 69.07 -22.63
N LYS A 33 -28.82 68.17 -23.62
CA LYS A 33 -28.29 66.82 -23.48
C LYS A 33 -26.76 66.81 -23.41
N ILE A 34 -26.11 67.66 -24.20
CA ILE A 34 -24.65 67.87 -24.17
C ILE A 34 -24.26 68.43 -22.80
N GLU A 35 -24.94 69.47 -22.30
CA GLU A 35 -24.67 70.03 -20.97
C GLU A 35 -24.84 69.00 -19.84
N ALA A 36 -25.88 68.15 -19.93
CA ALA A 36 -26.08 67.07 -18.97
C ALA A 36 -24.98 65.99 -19.05
N LEU A 37 -24.52 65.65 -20.26
CA LEU A 37 -23.42 64.71 -20.48
C LEU A 37 -22.08 65.29 -20.03
N GLU A 38 -21.83 66.58 -20.26
CA GLU A 38 -20.64 67.28 -19.78
C GLU A 38 -20.59 67.30 -18.26
N LYS A 39 -21.71 67.57 -17.58
CA LYS A 39 -21.80 67.53 -16.12
C LYS A 39 -21.61 66.11 -15.55
N LEU A 40 -22.08 65.09 -16.28
CA LEU A 40 -21.88 63.68 -15.94
C LEU A 40 -20.41 63.28 -16.14
N VAL A 41 -19.77 63.69 -17.24
CA VAL A 41 -18.34 63.49 -17.53
C VAL A 41 -17.49 64.23 -16.50
N GLU A 42 -17.82 65.46 -16.13
CA GLU A 42 -17.16 66.23 -15.06
C GLU A 42 -17.29 65.50 -13.71
N GLY A 43 -18.46 64.93 -13.42
CA GLY A 43 -18.70 64.11 -12.24
C GLY A 43 -17.90 62.80 -12.24
N TYR A 44 -17.82 62.11 -13.39
CA TYR A 44 -16.98 60.93 -13.56
C TYR A 44 -15.50 61.29 -13.46
N LYS A 45 -15.07 62.41 -14.04
CA LYS A 45 -13.70 62.92 -13.99
C LYS A 45 -13.29 63.27 -12.56
N LYS A 46 -14.17 63.91 -11.79
CA LYS A 46 -13.95 64.12 -10.33
C LYS A 46 -13.93 62.81 -9.56
N ARG A 47 -14.76 61.84 -9.93
CA ARG A 47 -14.77 60.52 -9.27
C ARG A 47 -13.49 59.74 -9.58
N THR A 48 -13.01 59.78 -10.82
CA THR A 48 -11.71 59.19 -11.20
C THR A 48 -10.57 59.95 -10.54
N GLU A 49 -10.61 61.28 -10.47
CA GLU A 49 -9.61 62.08 -9.75
C GLU A 49 -9.62 61.78 -8.25
N MET A 50 -10.79 61.57 -7.62
CA MET A 50 -10.88 61.10 -6.24
C MET A 50 -10.38 59.67 -6.05
N LEU A 51 -10.60 58.77 -7.02
CA LEU A 51 -10.10 57.39 -6.99
C LEU A 51 -8.60 57.31 -7.28
N GLU A 52 -8.07 58.21 -8.10
CA GLU A 52 -6.64 58.39 -8.38
C GLU A 52 -5.92 59.06 -7.22
N ALA A 53 -6.60 59.97 -6.51
CA ALA A 53 -6.11 60.57 -5.26
C ALA A 53 -6.27 59.66 -4.03
N ASP A 54 -6.99 58.54 -4.16
CA ASP A 54 -7.09 57.51 -3.12
C ASP A 54 -5.88 56.55 -3.25
N PRO A 55 -4.88 56.62 -2.35
CA PRO A 55 -3.63 55.87 -2.46
C PRO A 55 -3.79 54.34 -2.32
N GLY A 56 -5.00 53.83 -2.11
CA GLY A 56 -5.31 52.40 -2.02
C GLY A 56 -5.54 51.67 -3.35
N LEU A 57 -5.68 52.38 -4.47
CA LEU A 57 -6.12 51.81 -5.76
C LEU A 57 -5.19 52.09 -6.96
N GLY A 58 -4.07 52.79 -6.74
CA GLY A 58 -3.03 52.97 -7.75
C GLY A 58 -2.34 51.65 -8.07
N ILE A 59 -2.33 51.29 -9.36
CA ILE A 59 -1.54 50.19 -9.91
C ILE A 59 -0.10 50.30 -9.39
N ILE A 60 0.37 49.18 -8.85
CA ILE A 60 1.70 48.96 -8.28
C ILE A 60 2.74 49.04 -9.40
N ASP A 61 3.03 50.25 -9.87
CA ASP A 61 4.29 50.54 -10.53
C ASP A 61 5.29 50.89 -9.42
N THR A 62 6.07 49.87 -9.06
CA THR A 62 7.47 49.97 -8.63
C THR A 62 7.93 51.35 -8.14
N GLN A 63 7.73 51.61 -6.85
CA GLN A 63 8.74 52.09 -5.88
C GLN A 63 8.01 52.70 -4.66
N GLY A 64 8.06 52.00 -3.52
CA GLY A 64 8.06 52.68 -2.22
C GLY A 64 6.83 52.63 -1.32
N SER A 65 5.82 51.80 -1.55
CA SER A 65 4.77 51.59 -0.53
C SER A 65 4.18 50.18 -0.54
N SER A 66 4.96 49.23 -0.03
CA SER A 66 4.41 48.03 0.57
C SER A 66 4.90 48.00 2.01
N SER A 67 4.01 47.72 2.96
CA SER A 67 4.44 47.37 4.32
C SER A 67 5.59 46.36 4.20
N PRO A 68 6.77 46.59 4.82
CA PRO A 68 7.97 45.78 4.60
C PRO A 68 7.68 44.28 4.82
N HIS A 69 6.70 43.98 5.67
CA HIS A 69 6.24 42.64 5.97
C HIS A 69 5.51 41.92 4.81
N ASN A 70 4.88 42.64 3.88
CA ASN A 70 4.26 42.04 2.69
C ASN A 70 5.27 41.86 1.54
N SER A 71 6.27 42.75 1.43
CA SER A 71 7.37 42.61 0.48
C SER A 71 8.24 41.39 0.82
N GLU A 72 8.60 41.21 2.09
CA GLU A 72 9.37 40.03 2.55
C GLU A 72 8.59 38.73 2.35
N LYS A 73 7.27 38.72 2.63
CA LYS A 73 6.44 37.53 2.36
C LYS A 73 6.39 37.19 0.87
N PHE A 74 6.30 38.19 0.01
CA PHE A 74 6.30 37.98 -1.45
C PHE A 74 7.65 37.44 -1.95
N GLU A 75 8.77 37.99 -1.47
CA GLU A 75 10.11 37.47 -1.75
C GLU A 75 10.30 36.04 -1.23
N ASN A 76 9.81 35.74 -0.02
CA ASN A 76 9.84 34.39 0.53
C ASN A 76 9.04 33.41 -0.34
N LEU A 77 7.84 33.79 -0.80
CA LEU A 77 7.03 32.97 -1.71
C LEU A 77 7.69 32.77 -3.07
N ILE A 78 8.38 33.78 -3.61
CA ILE A 78 9.16 33.66 -4.84
C ILE A 78 10.32 32.68 -4.63
N SER A 79 11.02 32.79 -3.50
CA SER A 79 12.12 31.89 -3.15
C SER A 79 11.64 30.44 -3.01
N GLU A 80 10.50 30.22 -2.34
CA GLU A 80 9.87 28.91 -2.16
C GLU A 80 9.42 28.33 -3.51
N LYS A 81 8.73 29.12 -4.33
CA LYS A 81 8.38 28.74 -5.71
C LYS A 81 9.61 28.31 -6.50
N ASN A 82 10.72 29.03 -6.39
CA ASN A 82 11.95 28.70 -7.11
C ASN A 82 12.61 27.41 -6.57
N ILE A 83 12.53 27.15 -5.27
CA ILE A 83 12.99 25.89 -4.67
C ILE A 83 12.13 24.73 -5.19
N LEU A 84 10.80 24.86 -5.14
CA LEU A 84 9.87 23.84 -5.62
C LEU A 84 10.02 23.58 -7.13
N LEU A 85 10.32 24.61 -7.93
CA LEU A 85 10.59 24.43 -9.35
C LEU A 85 11.88 23.61 -9.61
N LYS A 86 12.94 23.85 -8.82
CA LYS A 86 14.17 23.06 -8.90
C LYS A 86 13.94 21.62 -8.46
N GLU A 87 13.21 21.43 -7.37
CA GLU A 87 12.86 20.09 -6.88
C GLU A 87 12.03 19.33 -7.93
N LYS A 88 11.03 19.97 -8.52
CA LYS A 88 10.27 19.40 -9.62
C LYS A 88 11.18 19.01 -10.79
N GLU A 89 12.13 19.87 -11.17
CA GLU A 89 13.05 19.56 -12.26
C GLU A 89 13.92 18.32 -11.96
N ILE A 90 14.46 18.23 -10.74
CA ILE A 90 15.25 17.08 -10.28
C ILE A 90 14.40 15.81 -10.30
N LEU A 91 13.20 15.85 -9.71
CA LEU A 91 12.29 14.71 -9.67
C LEU A 91 11.87 14.28 -11.09
N THR A 92 11.66 15.21 -12.02
CA THR A 92 11.35 14.84 -13.40
C THR A 92 12.50 14.13 -14.11
N LYS A 93 13.75 14.52 -13.84
CA LYS A 93 14.93 13.82 -14.39
C LYS A 93 15.08 12.43 -13.78
N GLU A 94 14.86 12.30 -12.47
CA GLU A 94 14.92 11.01 -11.78
C GLU A 94 13.82 10.05 -12.27
N ILE A 95 12.59 10.54 -12.46
CA ILE A 95 11.51 9.75 -13.05
C ILE A 95 11.88 9.27 -14.46
N GLU A 96 12.50 10.11 -15.27
CA GLU A 96 12.92 9.74 -16.62
C GLU A 96 14.01 8.66 -16.61
N GLU A 97 15.01 8.80 -15.74
CA GLU A 97 16.04 7.78 -15.56
C GLU A 97 15.44 6.45 -15.10
N LEU A 98 14.55 6.48 -14.11
CA LEU A 98 13.86 5.30 -13.62
C LEU A 98 12.99 4.64 -14.70
N LYS A 99 12.32 5.42 -15.55
CA LYS A 99 11.57 4.90 -16.69
C LYS A 99 12.48 4.16 -17.67
N ILE A 100 13.61 4.75 -18.05
CA ILE A 100 14.57 4.12 -18.96
C ILE A 100 15.09 2.80 -18.35
N GLN A 101 15.39 2.80 -17.05
CA GLN A 101 15.82 1.57 -16.37
C GLN A 101 14.72 0.50 -16.35
N MET A 102 13.46 0.89 -16.11
CA MET A 102 12.32 -0.01 -16.16
C MET A 102 12.09 -0.58 -17.56
N GLU A 103 12.19 0.24 -18.60
CA GLU A 103 12.07 -0.22 -20.00
C GLU A 103 13.20 -1.19 -20.36
N TYR A 104 14.43 -0.88 -19.98
CA TYR A 104 15.57 -1.77 -20.20
C TYR A 104 15.40 -3.14 -19.52
N ARG A 105 14.85 -3.15 -18.30
CA ARG A 105 14.52 -4.37 -17.56
C ARG A 105 13.37 -5.14 -18.22
N ALA A 106 12.32 -4.45 -18.66
CA ALA A 106 11.22 -5.06 -19.39
C ALA A 106 11.68 -5.71 -20.69
N LEU A 107 12.63 -5.09 -21.41
CA LEU A 107 13.25 -5.68 -22.61
C LEU A 107 14.04 -6.97 -22.31
N LYS A 108 14.59 -7.11 -21.10
CA LYS A 108 15.23 -8.35 -20.63
C LYS A 108 14.24 -9.42 -20.14
N GLY A 109 12.96 -9.09 -20.10
CA GLY A 109 11.90 -9.99 -19.64
C GLY A 109 11.56 -9.85 -18.16
N ASP A 110 11.94 -8.75 -17.50
CA ASP A 110 11.42 -8.45 -16.17
C ASP A 110 9.93 -8.09 -16.27
N PHE A 111 9.14 -8.53 -15.28
CA PHE A 111 7.71 -8.27 -15.19
C PHE A 111 7.29 -7.99 -13.75
N ASP A 112 6.19 -7.27 -13.58
CA ASP A 112 5.60 -7.03 -12.26
C ASP A 112 4.79 -8.26 -11.81
N GLN A 113 5.19 -8.87 -10.69
CA GLN A 113 4.56 -10.07 -10.13
C GLN A 113 3.15 -9.83 -9.60
N ARG A 114 2.76 -8.57 -9.32
CA ARG A 114 1.39 -8.23 -8.89
C ARG A 114 0.41 -8.25 -10.05
N THR A 115 0.86 -7.91 -11.25
CA THR A 115 -0.01 -7.79 -12.44
C THR A 115 0.11 -9.00 -13.36
N THR A 116 1.28 -9.62 -13.41
CA THR A 116 1.62 -10.64 -14.41
C THR A 116 2.11 -11.91 -13.72
N LYS A 117 1.50 -13.05 -14.07
CA LYS A 117 1.93 -14.38 -13.63
C LYS A 117 2.48 -15.16 -14.80
N VAL A 118 3.71 -15.64 -14.69
CA VAL A 118 4.34 -16.48 -15.71
C VAL A 118 4.00 -17.94 -15.43
N LEU A 119 3.47 -18.61 -16.46
CA LEU A 119 3.11 -20.03 -16.42
C LEU A 119 3.89 -20.77 -17.50
N HIS A 120 4.35 -21.97 -17.20
CA HIS A 120 4.91 -22.89 -18.18
C HIS A 120 4.46 -24.32 -17.88
N PHE A 121 4.53 -25.20 -18.88
CA PHE A 121 4.23 -26.61 -18.66
C PHE A 121 5.25 -27.23 -17.71
N LYS A 122 4.74 -28.01 -16.75
CA LYS A 122 5.58 -28.81 -15.84
C LYS A 122 6.45 -29.79 -16.63
N MET A 123 5.87 -30.41 -17.67
CA MET A 123 6.58 -31.26 -18.62
C MET A 123 6.92 -30.44 -19.87
N ASN A 124 8.03 -29.71 -19.81
CA ASN A 124 8.55 -28.96 -20.96
C ASN A 124 9.83 -29.62 -21.51
N PRO A 125 10.22 -29.34 -22.76
CA PRO A 125 11.41 -29.93 -23.37
C PRO A 125 12.70 -29.67 -22.59
N SER A 126 12.82 -28.53 -21.91
CA SER A 126 13.98 -28.20 -21.09
C SER A 126 14.06 -29.09 -19.85
N SER A 127 12.93 -29.32 -19.17
CA SER A 127 12.83 -30.25 -18.04
C SER A 127 13.09 -31.70 -18.46
N GLU A 128 12.64 -32.12 -19.64
CA GLU A 128 12.95 -33.44 -20.18
C GLU A 128 14.45 -33.59 -20.49
N ALA A 129 15.07 -32.58 -21.11
CA ALA A 129 16.50 -32.58 -21.38
C ALA A 129 17.34 -32.60 -20.10
N MET A 130 16.95 -31.82 -19.08
CA MET A 130 17.58 -31.87 -17.75
C MET A 130 17.45 -33.24 -17.11
N GLY A 131 16.29 -33.89 -17.23
CA GLY A 131 16.07 -35.25 -16.75
C GLY A 131 16.99 -36.26 -17.44
N LYS A 132 17.06 -36.24 -18.77
CA LYS A 132 17.96 -37.11 -19.55
C LYS A 132 19.43 -36.91 -19.18
N HIS A 133 19.86 -35.65 -19.03
CA HIS A 133 21.24 -35.35 -18.62
C HIS A 133 21.53 -35.87 -17.20
N ALA A 134 20.59 -35.75 -16.27
CA ALA A 134 20.75 -36.33 -14.93
C ALA A 134 20.86 -37.86 -14.98
N ASP A 135 20.03 -38.52 -15.79
CA ASP A 135 20.08 -39.98 -15.98
C ASP A 135 21.40 -40.42 -16.62
N GLU A 136 21.91 -39.71 -17.62
CA GLU A 136 23.21 -39.98 -18.22
C GLU A 136 24.36 -39.82 -17.21
N LEU A 137 24.29 -38.78 -16.38
CA LEU A 137 25.29 -38.53 -15.35
C LEU A 137 25.29 -39.63 -14.28
N THR A 138 24.12 -40.10 -13.84
CA THR A 138 24.02 -41.23 -12.90
C THR A 138 24.58 -42.52 -13.50
N LYS A 139 24.26 -42.83 -14.77
CA LYS A 139 24.82 -44.00 -15.47
C LYS A 139 26.34 -43.92 -15.58
N CYS A 140 26.87 -42.76 -15.94
CA CYS A 140 28.30 -42.53 -16.03
C CYS A 140 28.99 -42.71 -14.65
N GLN A 141 28.38 -42.21 -13.57
CA GLN A 141 28.89 -42.41 -12.21
C GLN A 141 28.90 -43.90 -11.82
N GLU A 142 27.82 -44.64 -12.11
CA GLU A 142 27.77 -46.07 -11.86
C GLU A 142 28.83 -46.85 -12.64
N GLU A 143 29.04 -46.49 -13.91
CA GLU A 143 30.09 -47.08 -14.74
C GLU A 143 31.48 -46.79 -14.18
N ILE A 144 31.75 -45.55 -13.76
CA ILE A 144 33.01 -45.19 -13.09
C ILE A 144 33.22 -46.03 -11.83
N ILE A 145 32.19 -46.22 -11.01
CA ILE A 145 32.28 -47.05 -9.81
C ILE A 145 32.58 -48.51 -10.17
N LYS A 146 31.85 -49.09 -11.14
CA LYS A 146 32.06 -50.46 -11.62
C LYS A 146 33.47 -50.65 -12.20
N LEU A 147 33.95 -49.69 -13.00
CA LEU A 147 35.28 -49.72 -13.59
C LEU A 147 36.37 -49.59 -12.53
N ARG A 148 36.23 -48.66 -11.57
CA ARG A 148 37.16 -48.53 -10.44
C ARG A 148 37.22 -49.81 -9.60
N ALA A 149 36.08 -50.44 -9.33
CA ALA A 149 36.02 -51.70 -8.63
C ALA A 149 36.68 -52.84 -9.43
N ARG A 150 36.48 -52.88 -10.76
CA ARG A 150 37.13 -53.85 -11.67
C ARG A 150 38.66 -53.68 -11.66
N ILE A 151 39.15 -52.44 -11.76
CA ILE A 151 40.59 -52.12 -11.73
C ILE A 151 41.20 -52.58 -10.41
N LYS A 152 40.59 -52.22 -9.28
CA LYS A 152 41.08 -52.60 -7.95
C LYS A 152 41.17 -54.12 -7.78
N LEU A 153 40.23 -54.87 -8.36
CA LEU A 153 40.22 -56.33 -8.27
C LEU A 153 41.22 -56.99 -9.23
N LEU A 154 41.47 -56.38 -10.41
CA LEU A 154 42.55 -56.77 -11.32
C LEU A 154 43.93 -56.52 -10.69
N GLU A 155 44.11 -55.38 -10.02
CA GLU A 155 45.35 -55.04 -9.30
C GLU A 155 45.66 -56.02 -8.16
N SER A 156 44.64 -56.64 -7.55
CA SER A 156 44.83 -57.68 -6.54
C SER A 156 45.14 -59.08 -7.08
N GLY A 157 45.26 -59.25 -8.41
CA GLY A 157 45.70 -60.51 -9.03
C GLY A 157 44.62 -61.59 -9.20
N GLU A 158 43.37 -61.30 -8.83
CA GLU A 158 42.22 -62.18 -9.05
C GLU A 158 41.72 -61.99 -10.49
N THR A 159 41.85 -63.01 -11.34
CA THR A 159 41.49 -62.91 -12.78
C THR A 159 40.28 -63.76 -13.17
N HIS A 160 39.71 -64.53 -12.24
CA HIS A 160 38.55 -65.38 -12.47
C HIS A 160 37.33 -64.86 -11.68
N ASN A 161 36.23 -64.57 -12.38
CA ASN A 161 34.94 -64.09 -11.86
C ASN A 161 34.82 -62.62 -11.42
N LEU A 162 35.44 -61.69 -12.15
CA LEU A 162 35.39 -60.28 -11.78
C LEU A 162 34.01 -59.60 -11.88
N THR A 163 33.09 -60.09 -12.71
CA THR A 163 31.77 -59.45 -12.87
C THR A 163 30.87 -59.69 -11.65
N LEU A 164 30.95 -60.86 -11.01
CA LEU A 164 30.16 -61.20 -9.81
C LEU A 164 30.73 -60.52 -8.56
N ALA A 165 32.05 -60.58 -8.37
CA ALA A 165 32.73 -59.99 -7.20
C ALA A 165 32.67 -58.45 -7.18
N VAL A 166 32.63 -57.79 -8.35
CA VAL A 166 32.41 -56.33 -8.44
C VAL A 166 30.96 -55.97 -8.09
N ASN A 167 29.98 -56.75 -8.54
CA ASN A 167 28.58 -56.49 -8.25
C ASN A 167 28.28 -56.68 -6.75
N GLU A 168 28.87 -57.70 -6.12
CA GLU A 168 28.76 -57.91 -4.66
C GLU A 168 29.41 -56.77 -3.87
N LYS A 169 30.65 -56.37 -4.19
CA LYS A 169 31.32 -55.26 -3.48
C LYS A 169 30.62 -53.92 -3.64
N VAL A 170 30.06 -53.63 -4.82
CA VAL A 170 29.29 -52.39 -5.04
C VAL A 170 27.95 -52.45 -4.28
N SER A 171 27.28 -53.60 -4.26
CA SER A 171 26.05 -53.80 -3.49
C SER A 171 26.29 -53.69 -1.98
N GLU A 172 27.40 -54.24 -1.47
CA GLU A 172 27.82 -54.09 -0.07
C GLU A 172 28.14 -52.63 0.30
N ASN A 173 28.83 -51.89 -0.57
CA ASN A 173 29.14 -50.48 -0.32
C ASN A 173 27.86 -49.62 -0.32
N ASN A 174 26.98 -49.83 -1.30
CA ASN A 174 25.68 -49.18 -1.36
C ASN A 174 24.81 -49.55 -0.13
N SER A 175 24.87 -50.80 0.33
CA SER A 175 24.17 -51.24 1.55
C SER A 175 24.69 -50.52 2.80
N LYS A 176 26.00 -50.32 2.93
CA LYS A 176 26.59 -49.58 4.07
C LYS A 176 26.22 -48.10 4.05
N GLU A 177 26.23 -47.47 2.88
CA GLU A 177 25.78 -46.08 2.72
C GLU A 177 24.28 -45.93 3.02
N LEU A 178 23.45 -46.86 2.53
CA LEU A 178 22.02 -46.90 2.84
C LEU A 178 21.75 -47.11 4.33
N GLU A 179 22.53 -47.96 5.01
CA GLU A 179 22.40 -48.17 6.44
C GLU A 179 22.83 -46.92 7.24
N GLY A 180 23.89 -46.24 6.80
CA GLY A 180 24.33 -44.96 7.37
C GLY A 180 23.27 -43.86 7.20
N LEU A 181 22.67 -43.76 6.02
CA LEU A 181 21.57 -42.82 5.75
C LEU A 181 20.33 -43.16 6.58
N LYS A 182 19.95 -44.44 6.72
CA LYS A 182 18.84 -44.86 7.59
C LYS A 182 19.10 -44.50 9.06
N LYS A 183 20.32 -44.69 9.56
CA LYS A 183 20.71 -44.26 10.92
C LYS A 183 20.61 -42.74 11.07
N LYS A 184 21.00 -41.97 10.05
CA LYS A 184 20.85 -40.51 10.07
C LYS A 184 19.39 -40.07 10.08
N ILE A 185 18.53 -40.69 9.26
CA ILE A 185 17.09 -40.42 9.22
C ILE A 185 16.46 -40.71 10.57
N THR A 186 16.69 -41.91 11.14
CA THR A 186 16.13 -42.28 12.44
C THR A 186 16.63 -41.37 13.56
N SER A 187 17.90 -40.97 13.55
CA SER A 187 18.45 -39.98 14.49
C SER A 187 17.75 -38.63 14.39
N THR A 188 17.56 -38.10 13.17
CA THR A 188 16.86 -36.83 12.95
C THR A 188 15.38 -36.92 13.36
N GLU A 189 14.73 -38.06 13.09
CA GLU A 189 13.34 -38.30 13.48
C GLU A 189 13.18 -38.25 15.01
N ILE A 190 14.08 -38.92 15.74
CA ILE A 190 14.11 -38.88 17.21
C ILE A 190 14.37 -37.45 17.72
N GLN A 191 15.26 -36.69 17.08
CA GLN A 191 15.50 -35.30 17.45
C GLN A 191 14.26 -34.42 17.23
N ASN A 192 13.57 -34.58 16.10
CA ASN A 192 12.32 -33.88 15.82
C ASN A 192 11.21 -34.26 16.81
N GLN A 193 11.10 -35.54 17.15
CA GLN A 193 10.16 -36.04 18.16
C GLN A 193 10.41 -35.36 19.52
N ARG A 194 11.67 -35.35 19.99
CA ARG A 194 12.05 -34.69 21.25
C ARG A 194 11.79 -33.19 21.22
N LEU A 195 12.00 -32.53 20.08
CA LEU A 195 11.73 -31.11 19.91
C LEU A 195 10.22 -30.81 20.03
N LYS A 196 9.37 -31.63 19.39
CA LYS A 196 7.91 -31.53 19.51
C LYS A 196 7.44 -31.74 20.95
N GLU A 197 8.01 -32.72 21.65
CA GLU A 197 7.71 -32.99 23.06
C GLU A 197 8.12 -31.82 23.96
N ALA A 198 9.32 -31.28 23.76
CA ALA A 198 9.82 -30.12 24.51
C ALA A 198 8.94 -28.88 24.28
N PHE A 199 8.55 -28.60 23.03
CA PHE A 199 7.66 -27.49 22.70
C PHE A 199 6.27 -27.66 23.32
N THR A 200 5.71 -28.86 23.26
CA THR A 200 4.40 -29.18 23.85
C THR A 200 4.43 -29.00 25.37
N LYS A 201 5.48 -29.50 26.02
CA LYS A 201 5.70 -29.34 27.47
C LYS A 201 5.81 -27.87 27.86
N LYS A 202 6.61 -27.09 27.14
CA LYS A 202 6.79 -25.66 27.40
C LYS A 202 5.52 -24.84 27.14
N SER A 203 4.76 -25.19 26.10
CA SER A 203 3.47 -24.57 25.81
C SER A 203 2.44 -24.86 26.91
N LEU A 204 2.44 -26.07 27.46
CA LEU A 204 1.58 -26.44 28.58
C LEU A 204 1.96 -25.68 29.86
N GLU A 205 3.25 -25.65 30.20
CA GLU A 205 3.80 -24.92 31.34
C GLU A 205 3.42 -23.43 31.28
N PHE A 206 3.51 -22.81 30.10
CA PHE A 206 3.07 -21.43 29.89
C PHE A 206 1.56 -21.25 30.09
N ARG A 207 0.73 -22.15 29.55
CA ARG A 207 -0.73 -22.10 29.72
C ARG A 207 -1.14 -22.27 31.18
N GLU A 208 -0.47 -23.14 31.93
CA GLU A 208 -0.68 -23.32 33.37
C GLU A 208 -0.30 -22.06 34.15
N ALA A 209 0.80 -21.40 33.80
CA ALA A 209 1.16 -20.12 34.40
C ALA A 209 0.10 -19.04 34.13
N VAL A 210 -0.38 -18.91 32.88
CA VAL A 210 -1.46 -17.97 32.52
C VAL A 210 -2.74 -18.28 33.30
N TYR A 211 -3.12 -19.55 33.40
CA TYR A 211 -4.32 -19.96 34.14
C TYR A 211 -4.21 -19.63 35.63
N THR A 212 -3.05 -19.87 36.23
CA THR A 212 -2.83 -19.63 37.67
C THR A 212 -2.76 -18.14 38.00
N LEU A 213 -2.13 -17.34 37.13
CA LEU A 213 -1.93 -15.90 37.38
C LEU A 213 -3.16 -15.07 37.04
N PHE A 214 -3.84 -15.37 35.93
CA PHE A 214 -4.92 -14.55 35.41
C PHE A 214 -6.30 -15.19 35.55
N GLY A 215 -6.38 -16.47 35.94
CA GLY A 215 -7.65 -17.18 36.08
C GLY A 215 -8.30 -17.55 34.75
N TYR A 216 -7.59 -17.45 33.62
CA TYR A 216 -8.13 -17.77 32.30
C TYR A 216 -7.43 -18.96 31.67
N LYS A 217 -8.21 -19.98 31.28
CA LYS A 217 -7.74 -21.14 30.54
C LYS A 217 -7.88 -20.87 29.04
N VAL A 218 -6.77 -20.92 28.31
CA VAL A 218 -6.71 -20.64 26.87
C VAL A 218 -6.45 -21.92 26.08
N ASP A 219 -7.46 -22.43 25.39
CA ASP A 219 -7.37 -23.61 24.54
C ASP A 219 -7.32 -23.21 23.06
N CYS A 220 -6.49 -23.87 22.25
CA CYS A 220 -6.41 -23.63 20.80
C CYS A 220 -7.28 -24.65 20.05
N LEU A 221 -8.23 -24.16 19.26
CA LEU A 221 -9.10 -24.92 18.37
C LEU A 221 -8.62 -24.81 16.91
N HIS A 222 -9.25 -25.58 16.02
CA HIS A 222 -8.98 -25.52 14.59
C HIS A 222 -9.25 -24.12 14.01
N GLY A 223 -8.48 -23.74 13.00
CA GLY A 223 -8.72 -22.48 12.27
C GLY A 223 -8.25 -21.21 12.99
N LYS A 224 -7.23 -21.30 13.86
CA LYS A 224 -6.71 -20.18 14.67
C LYS A 224 -7.76 -19.56 15.60
N ILE A 225 -8.68 -20.39 16.08
CA ILE A 225 -9.70 -20.01 17.06
C ILE A 225 -9.18 -20.41 18.44
N TYR A 226 -9.33 -19.54 19.43
CA TYR A 226 -8.90 -19.72 20.79
C TYR A 226 -10.13 -19.64 21.70
N ARG A 227 -10.31 -20.66 22.54
CA ARG A 227 -11.34 -20.68 23.57
C ARG A 227 -10.75 -20.21 24.89
N ILE A 228 -11.39 -19.23 25.49
CA ILE A 228 -11.03 -18.66 26.78
C ILE A 228 -12.12 -19.05 27.78
N SER A 229 -11.77 -19.81 28.81
CA SER A 229 -12.66 -20.20 29.90
C SER A 229 -12.15 -19.59 31.21
N ASN A 230 -13.03 -18.96 31.97
CA ASN A 230 -12.68 -18.41 33.29
C ASN A 230 -12.62 -19.53 34.34
N MET A 231 -11.71 -19.42 35.31
CA MET A 231 -11.59 -20.32 36.47
C MET A 231 -12.87 -20.34 37.32
N TYR A 232 -13.63 -19.25 37.32
CA TYR A 232 -14.88 -19.12 38.06
C TYR A 232 -16.13 -19.43 37.22
N ALA A 233 -15.97 -20.01 36.02
CA ALA A 233 -17.11 -20.41 35.19
C ALA A 233 -17.97 -21.45 35.93
N GLU A 234 -19.28 -21.22 35.98
CA GLU A 234 -20.24 -22.11 36.66
C GLU A 234 -20.53 -23.34 35.80
N THR A 235 -20.49 -23.20 34.48
CA THR A 235 -20.72 -24.27 33.51
C THR A 235 -19.62 -24.36 32.46
N ALA A 236 -19.44 -25.55 31.86
CA ALA A 236 -18.46 -25.75 30.77
C ALA A 236 -18.80 -24.97 29.48
N GLU A 237 -20.02 -24.45 29.37
CA GLU A 237 -20.52 -23.68 28.24
C GLU A 237 -20.18 -22.18 28.36
N GLU A 238 -19.76 -21.71 29.55
CA GLU A 238 -19.31 -20.34 29.80
C GLU A 238 -17.86 -20.13 29.31
N HIS A 239 -17.74 -19.90 28.01
CA HIS A 239 -16.47 -19.58 27.38
C HIS A 239 -16.61 -18.56 26.26
N LEU A 240 -15.55 -17.78 26.07
CA LEU A 240 -15.41 -16.84 24.97
C LEU A 240 -14.56 -17.46 23.87
N LEU A 241 -14.89 -17.17 22.62
CA LEU A 241 -14.17 -17.66 21.46
C LEU A 241 -13.55 -16.47 20.74
N PHE A 242 -12.24 -16.50 20.54
CA PHE A 242 -11.51 -15.47 19.81
C PHE A 242 -10.88 -16.06 18.56
N LYS A 243 -10.93 -15.36 17.43
CA LYS A 243 -10.27 -15.76 16.19
C LYS A 243 -9.10 -14.82 15.92
N MET A 244 -7.94 -15.38 15.63
CA MET A 244 -6.79 -14.58 15.19
C MET A 244 -6.95 -14.25 13.70
N THR A 245 -7.13 -12.97 13.39
CA THR A 245 -7.13 -12.39 12.04
C THR A 245 -5.82 -11.64 11.78
N GLU A 246 -5.66 -11.02 10.60
CA GLU A 246 -4.45 -10.26 10.27
C GLU A 246 -4.34 -8.97 11.10
N ASP A 247 -5.49 -8.39 11.48
CA ASP A 247 -5.60 -7.14 12.23
C ASP A 247 -5.61 -7.33 13.76
N GLY A 248 -5.73 -8.57 14.26
CA GLY A 248 -5.66 -8.87 15.69
C GLY A 248 -6.52 -10.04 16.13
N MET A 249 -7.09 -9.92 17.34
CA MET A 249 -7.99 -10.92 17.92
C MET A 249 -9.43 -10.43 17.85
N GLU A 250 -10.28 -11.14 17.10
CA GLU A 250 -11.70 -10.85 16.97
C GLU A 250 -12.52 -11.79 17.86
N LEU A 251 -13.48 -11.24 18.61
CA LEU A 251 -14.42 -12.05 19.38
C LEU A 251 -15.47 -12.67 18.45
N LEU A 252 -15.71 -13.97 18.59
CA LEU A 252 -16.79 -14.69 17.93
C LEU A 252 -18.02 -14.73 18.85
N GLU A 253 -19.19 -14.53 18.27
CA GLU A 253 -20.46 -14.62 18.99
C GLU A 253 -20.69 -16.05 19.50
N SER A 254 -20.94 -16.16 20.81
CA SER A 254 -21.35 -17.38 21.49
C SER A 254 -22.56 -17.10 22.40
N PRO A 255 -23.31 -18.13 22.82
CA PRO A 255 -24.41 -17.94 23.77
C PRO A 255 -23.97 -17.22 25.04
N PHE A 256 -22.75 -17.49 25.51
CA PHE A 256 -22.17 -16.82 26.67
C PHE A 256 -21.77 -15.37 26.36
N SER A 257 -21.17 -15.08 25.20
CA SER A 257 -20.82 -13.70 24.85
C SER A 257 -22.06 -12.81 24.76
N ALA A 258 -23.20 -13.34 24.30
CA ALA A 258 -24.47 -12.60 24.27
C ALA A 258 -24.94 -12.18 25.68
N THR A 259 -24.65 -12.96 26.72
CA THR A 259 -24.95 -12.58 28.12
C THR A 259 -24.05 -11.47 28.65
N LEU A 260 -22.89 -11.26 28.02
CA LEU A 260 -21.88 -10.27 28.42
C LEU A 260 -21.84 -9.05 27.48
N SER A 261 -22.87 -8.84 26.65
CA SER A 261 -22.86 -7.80 25.61
C SER A 261 -22.51 -6.40 26.13
N GLU A 262 -23.09 -5.97 27.26
CA GLU A 262 -22.78 -4.67 27.86
C GLU A 262 -21.29 -4.53 28.25
N LEU A 263 -20.70 -5.60 28.81
CA LEU A 263 -19.29 -5.61 29.21
C LEU A 263 -18.36 -5.62 28.00
N ILE A 264 -18.74 -6.36 26.95
CA ILE A 264 -18.00 -6.41 25.68
C ILE A 264 -18.01 -5.04 25.01
N ASP A 265 -19.16 -4.39 24.93
CA ASP A 265 -19.29 -3.06 24.33
C ASP A 265 -18.50 -1.99 25.09
N MET A 266 -18.47 -2.10 26.42
CA MET A 266 -17.71 -1.19 27.28
C MET A 266 -16.20 -1.39 27.18
N HIS A 267 -15.71 -2.63 27.11
CA HIS A 267 -14.27 -2.91 27.29
C HIS A 267 -13.54 -3.35 26.02
N LEU A 268 -14.21 -4.02 25.08
CA LEU A 268 -13.61 -4.47 23.81
C LEU A 268 -13.79 -3.41 22.72
N HIS A 269 -14.99 -2.87 22.53
CA HIS A 269 -15.27 -1.93 21.44
C HIS A 269 -14.72 -0.51 21.71
N HIS A 270 -14.53 -0.14 22.97
CA HIS A 270 -14.02 1.19 23.34
C HIS A 270 -12.49 1.31 23.36
N ASN A 271 -11.77 0.18 23.37
CA ASN A 271 -10.30 0.13 23.52
C ASN A 271 -9.59 -0.58 22.35
N GLY A 272 -10.31 -0.92 21.28
CA GLY A 272 -9.80 -1.56 20.06
C GLY A 272 -9.52 -0.56 18.95
#